data_AF-A0A7X9EUD1-F1
#
_entry.id   AF-A0A7X9EUD1-F1
#
_cell.length_a   1.000
_cell.length_b   1.000
_cell.length_c   1.000
_cell.angle_alpha   90.00
_cell.angle_beta   90.00
_cell.angle_gamma   90.00
#
_symmetry.space_group_name_H-M   'P 1'
#
loop_
_entity.id
_entity.type
_entity.pdbx_description
1 polymer ?
#
loop_
_entity_poly.entity_id
_entity_poly.type
_entity_poly.pdbx_seq_one_letter_code
_entity_poly.pdbx_strand_id
1 'polypeptide(L)'
;MDIPLFKDILIIFALAIAVIYLCHRLNIPSVVGLLLTGVLAGPNGLGLVKGVHNVETMAELGVILLLFTIGIEFSIGKLLQMKK
;
A
#
# COMPACT_ATOMS: atom_id res chain seq x y z
N MET A 1 2.39 24.82 -6.46
CA MET A 1 3.23 23.84 -7.18
C MET A 1 3.44 22.66 -6.25
N ASP A 2 2.48 21.75 -6.22
CA ASP A 2 2.36 20.60 -5.28
C ASP A 2 3.31 19.44 -5.60
N ILE A 3 4.56 19.79 -5.95
CA ILE A 3 5.65 18.87 -6.24
C ILE A 3 5.99 17.91 -5.08
N PRO A 4 5.82 18.23 -3.77
CA PRO A 4 6.25 17.30 -2.72
C PRO A 4 5.46 15.98 -2.72
N LEU A 5 4.14 16.01 -2.98
CA LEU A 5 3.33 14.77 -2.97
C LEU A 5 3.71 13.83 -4.11
N PHE A 6 3.86 14.37 -5.33
CA PHE A 6 4.25 13.57 -6.49
C PHE A 6 5.62 12.91 -6.30
N LYS A 7 6.57 13.66 -5.75
CA LYS A 7 7.90 13.15 -5.41
C LYS A 7 7.82 12.04 -4.36
N ASP A 8 7.05 12.23 -3.30
CA ASP A 8 6.91 11.24 -2.22
C ASP A 8 6.27 9.95 -2.75
N ILE A 9 5.23 10.05 -3.58
CA ILE A 9 4.59 8.89 -4.23
C ILE A 9 5.58 8.15 -5.15
N LEU A 10 6.36 8.87 -5.96
CA LEU A 10 7.38 8.25 -6.81
C LEU A 10 8.43 7.49 -6.00
N ILE A 11 8.90 8.10 -4.89
CA ILE A 11 9.85 7.45 -3.98
C ILE A 11 9.25 6.18 -3.38
N ILE A 12 8.01 6.26 -2.88
CA ILE A 12 7.32 5.10 -2.29
C ILE A 12 7.20 3.97 -3.31
N PHE A 13 6.76 4.25 -4.54
CA PHE A 13 6.63 3.22 -5.57
C PHE A 13 7.97 2.64 -6.01
N ALA A 14 8.99 3.48 -6.22
CA ALA A 14 10.32 3.01 -6.60
C ALA A 14 10.93 2.11 -5.51
N LEU A 15 10.79 2.51 -4.24
CA LEU A 15 11.27 1.74 -3.09
C LEU A 15 10.47 0.44 -2.93
N ALA A 16 9.14 0.48 -3.13
CA ALA A 16 8.29 -0.70 -3.12
C ALA A 16 8.75 -1.74 -4.15
N ILE A 17 8.99 -1.31 -5.38
CA ILE A 17 9.47 -2.21 -6.45
C ILE A 17 10.81 -2.86 -6.04
N ALA A 18 11.76 -2.07 -5.54
CA ALA A 18 13.06 -2.59 -5.12
C ALA A 18 12.96 -3.59 -3.95
N VAL A 19 12.17 -3.26 -2.91
CA VAL A 19 11.98 -4.12 -1.74
C VAL A 19 11.21 -5.39 -2.11
N ILE A 20 10.14 -5.28 -2.89
CA ILE A 20 9.36 -6.44 -3.34
C ILE A 20 10.22 -7.37 -4.20
N TYR A 21 11.03 -6.81 -5.11
CA TYR A 21 11.97 -7.61 -5.91
C TYR A 21 12.94 -8.39 -5.02
N LEU A 22 13.47 -7.75 -3.97
CA LEU A 22 14.34 -8.41 -2.99
C LEU A 22 13.59 -9.48 -2.17
N CYS A 23 12.38 -9.18 -1.69
CA CYS A 23 11.53 -10.14 -0.96
C CYS A 23 11.18 -11.36 -1.82
N HIS A 24 10.86 -11.15 -3.10
CA HIS A 24 10.58 -12.23 -4.04
C HIS A 24 11.80 -13.15 -4.22
N ARG A 25 13.01 -12.57 -4.32
CA ARG A 25 14.25 -13.36 -4.37
C ARG A 25 14.49 -14.19 -3.10
N LEU A 26 13.99 -13.72 -1.96
CA LEU A 26 14.10 -14.39 -0.66
C LEU A 26 12.89 -15.30 -0.35
N ASN A 27 11.94 -15.49 -1.28
CA ASN A 27 10.68 -16.22 -1.07
C ASN A 27 9.82 -15.69 0.10
N ILE A 28 9.87 -14.39 0.36
CA ILE A 28 9.08 -13.73 1.40
C ILE A 28 7.77 -13.22 0.78
N PRO A 29 6.60 -13.34 1.45
CA PRO A 29 5.34 -12.79 0.95
C PRO A 29 5.42 -11.29 0.63
N SER A 30 4.89 -10.88 -0.52
CA SER A 30 4.97 -9.48 -0.99
C SER A 30 4.35 -8.47 -0.03
N VAL A 31 3.34 -8.88 0.74
CA VAL A 31 2.71 -8.03 1.77
C VAL A 31 3.74 -7.59 2.82
N VAL A 32 4.66 -8.47 3.21
CA VAL A 32 5.75 -8.12 4.13
C VAL A 32 6.69 -7.10 3.49
N GLY A 33 7.00 -7.25 2.20
CA GLY A 33 7.80 -6.29 1.45
C GLY A 33 7.16 -4.89 1.36
N LEU A 34 5.83 -4.83 1.20
CA LEU A 34 5.07 -3.57 1.23
C LEU A 34 5.14 -2.90 2.61
N LEU A 35 5.01 -3.68 3.70
CA LEU A 35 5.15 -3.14 5.06
C LEU A 35 6.57 -2.62 5.32
N LEU A 36 7.59 -3.39 4.93
CA LEU A 36 9.00 -2.98 5.04
C LEU A 36 9.28 -1.71 4.25
N THR A 37 8.69 -1.56 3.06
CA THR A 37 8.78 -0.34 2.27
C THR A 37 8.28 0.87 3.05
N GLY A 38 7.12 0.76 3.72
CA GLY A 38 6.58 1.84 4.54
C GLY A 38 7.48 2.19 5.74
N VAL A 39 8.00 1.17 6.43
CA VAL A 39 8.94 1.36 7.55
C VAL A 39 10.21 2.06 7.08
N LEU A 40 10.77 1.66 5.92
CA LEU A 40 11.98 2.25 5.35
C LEU A 40 11.75 3.66 4.78
N ALA A 41 10.64 3.90 4.09
CA ALA A 41 10.35 5.18 3.45
C ALA A 41 9.90 6.26 4.45
N GLY A 42 9.28 5.85 5.56
CA GLY A 42 8.73 6.73 6.58
C GLY A 42 9.78 7.50 7.40
N PRO A 43 9.33 8.45 8.24
CA PRO A 43 10.21 9.33 9.02
C PRO A 43 11.09 8.58 10.02
N ASN A 44 10.63 7.43 10.54
CA ASN A 44 11.39 6.58 11.47
C ASN A 44 12.39 5.64 10.78
N GLY A 45 12.33 5.54 9.44
CA GLY A 45 13.27 4.75 8.65
C GLY A 45 14.37 5.64 8.05
N LEU A 46 14.35 5.77 6.73
CA LEU A 46 15.27 6.61 5.96
C LEU A 46 14.78 8.06 5.82
N GLY A 47 13.56 8.38 6.25
CA GLY A 47 13.01 9.73 6.22
C GLY A 47 12.87 10.31 4.80
N LEU A 48 12.65 9.45 3.80
CA LEU A 48 12.58 9.85 2.40
C LEU A 48 11.27 10.56 2.04
N VAL A 49 10.19 10.22 2.75
CA VAL A 49 8.85 10.81 2.59
C VAL A 49 8.65 11.90 3.64
N LYS A 50 8.33 13.11 3.20
CA LYS A 50 8.11 14.27 4.12
C LYS A 50 6.64 14.62 4.28
N GLY A 51 5.83 14.44 3.23
CA GLY A 51 4.40 14.71 3.21
C GLY A 51 3.56 13.58 3.79
N VAL A 52 3.87 13.10 5.01
CA VAL A 52 3.22 11.93 5.62
C VAL A 52 1.70 12.07 5.64
N HIS A 53 1.18 13.25 6.01
CA HIS A 53 -0.26 13.50 6.05
C HIS A 53 -0.93 13.38 4.67
N ASN A 54 -0.29 13.91 3.62
CA ASN A 54 -0.85 13.83 2.27
C ASN A 54 -0.82 12.39 1.73
N VAL A 55 0.23 11.63 2.06
CA VAL A 55 0.35 10.20 1.73
C VAL A 55 -0.69 9.38 2.48
N GLU A 56 -0.96 9.70 3.75
CA GLU A 56 -2.00 9.07 4.57
C GLU A 56 -3.39 9.29 3.96
N THR A 57 -3.75 10.51 3.60
CA THR A 57 -5.04 10.79 2.92
C THR A 57 -5.18 10.03 1.60
N MET A 58 -4.10 9.91 0.81
CA MET A 58 -4.11 9.11 -0.42
C MET A 58 -4.27 7.61 -0.13
N ALA A 59 -3.64 7.11 0.93
CA ALA A 59 -3.76 5.71 1.36
C ALA A 59 -5.18 5.39 1.84
N GLU A 60 -5.82 6.29 2.59
CA GLU A 60 -7.22 6.16 2.99
C GLU A 60 -8.14 6.00 1.79
N LEU A 61 -7.99 6.86 0.77
CA LEU A 61 -8.74 6.74 -0.48
C LEU A 61 -8.49 5.40 -1.17
N GLY A 62 -7.23 4.95 -1.23
CA GLY A 62 -6.87 3.64 -1.79
C GLY A 62 -7.53 2.47 -1.06
N VAL A 63 -7.55 2.50 0.28
CA VAL A 63 -8.22 1.47 1.11
C VAL A 63 -9.73 1.49 0.91
N ILE A 64 -10.35 2.67 0.85
CA ILE A 64 -11.78 2.82 0.56
C ILE A 64 -12.12 2.18 -0.80
N LEU A 65 -11.35 2.49 -1.83
CA LEU A 65 -11.54 1.92 -3.17
C LEU A 65 -11.34 0.39 -3.15
N LEU A 66 -10.32 -0.11 -2.46
CA LEU A 66 -10.07 -1.55 -2.33
C LEU A 66 -11.24 -2.26 -1.64
N LEU A 67 -11.71 -1.74 -0.50
CA LEU A 67 -12.84 -2.32 0.23
C LEU A 67 -14.14 -2.25 -0.59
N PHE A 68 -14.32 -1.19 -1.38
CA PHE A 68 -15.44 -1.08 -2.30
C PHE A 68 -15.37 -2.14 -3.40
N THR A 69 -14.21 -2.33 -4.04
CA THR A 69 -14.01 -3.40 -5.04
C THR A 69 -14.24 -4.78 -4.45
N ILE A 70 -13.71 -5.05 -3.25
CA ILE A 70 -13.96 -6.29 -2.52
C ILE A 70 -15.48 -6.48 -2.33
N GLY A 71 -16.19 -5.43 -1.90
CA GLY A 71 -17.64 -5.44 -1.75
C GLY A 71 -18.41 -5.77 -3.04
N ILE A 72 -17.95 -5.29 -4.20
CA ILE A 72 -18.53 -5.62 -5.52
C ILE A 72 -18.27 -7.07 -5.91
N GLU A 73 -17.09 -7.61 -5.60
CA GLU A 73 -16.73 -9.01 -5.90
C GLU A 73 -17.51 -10.01 -5.02
N PHE A 74 -17.95 -9.59 -3.83
CA PHE A 74 -18.79 -10.39 -2.94
C PHE A 74 -20.23 -10.50 -3.46
N SER A 75 -20.59 -11.71 -3.93
CA SER A 75 -22.00 -12.05 -4.19
C SER A 75 -22.75 -12.29 -2.87
N ILE A 76 -23.80 -11.50 -2.62
CA ILE A 76 -24.73 -11.69 -1.49
C ILE A 76 -25.28 -13.14 -1.47
N GLY A 77 -25.51 -13.73 -2.63
CA GLY A 77 -25.97 -15.12 -2.76
C GLY A 77 -24.95 -16.15 -2.24
N LYS A 78 -23.65 -15.98 -2.54
CA LYS A 78 -22.59 -16.83 -1.96
C LYS A 78 -22.48 -16.66 -0.45
N LEU A 79 -22.62 -15.42 0.03
CA LEU A 79 -22.52 -15.11 1.46
C LEU A 79 -23.65 -15.77 2.28
N LEU A 80 -24.86 -15.84 1.71
CA LEU A 80 -25.99 -16.56 2.31
C LEU A 80 -25.80 -18.08 2.32
N GLN A 81 -25.09 -18.66 1.34
CA GLN A 81 -24.81 -20.10 1.30
C GLN A 81 -23.75 -20.54 2.31
N MET A 82 -22.83 -19.65 2.70
CA MET A 82 -21.81 -19.91 3.73
C MET A 82 -22.37 -19.86 5.16
N LYS A 83 -23.64 -19.48 5.34
CA LYS A 83 -24.30 -19.34 6.65
C LYS A 83 -24.81 -20.69 7.24
N LYS A 84 -24.30 -21.82 6.75
CA LYS A 84 -24.64 -23.18 7.17
C LYS A 84 -23.48 -23.79 7.95
#